data_AF-A0A3C0N3F7-F1
#
_entry.id   AF-A0A3C0N3F7-F1
#
_cell.length_a   1.000
_cell.length_b   1.000
_cell.length_c   1.000
_cell.angle_alpha   90.00
_cell.angle_beta   90.00
_cell.angle_gamma   90.00
#
_symmetry.space_group_name_H-M   'P 1'
#
loop_
_entity.id
_entity.type
_entity.pdbx_description
1 polymer ?
#
loop_
_entity_poly.entity_id
_entity_poly.type
_entity_poly.pdbx_seq_one_letter_code
_entity_poly.pdbx_strand_id
1 'polypeptide(L)'
;VLAGFLTSIVAVIWGLYSVGHLLIFLPVIILGSMLFGVMGMLMAGTVRTIDQINVPIFLFIIPMFTLGGTYFPRSTLPPLLGQITGWLPLSSVVDLLRSPLGLPSFWFLELMW
;
A
#
# COMPACT_ATOMS: atom_id res chain seq x y z
N VAL A 1 -0.44 -5.32 -9.82
CA VAL A 1 0.97 -5.50 -10.25
C VAL A 1 1.35 -4.52 -11.34
N LEU A 2 0.72 -4.56 -12.53
CA LEU A 2 1.04 -3.68 -13.66
C LEU A 2 1.06 -2.18 -13.30
N ALA A 3 0.02 -1.66 -12.66
CA ALA A 3 -0.04 -0.27 -12.24
C ALA A 3 1.08 0.11 -11.25
N GLY A 4 1.40 -0.78 -10.30
CA GLY A 4 2.50 -0.57 -9.35
C GLY A 4 3.88 -0.55 -10.03
N PHE A 5 4.08 -1.41 -11.03
CA PHE A 5 5.31 -1.43 -11.81
C PHE A 5 5.47 -0.17 -12.67
N LEU A 6 4.41 0.25 -13.37
CA LEU A 6 4.41 1.47 -14.19
C LEU A 6 4.70 2.71 -13.35
N THR A 7 4.04 2.85 -12.19
CA THR A 7 4.28 3.96 -11.27
C THR A 7 5.71 3.96 -10.70
N SER A 8 6.29 2.77 -10.46
CA SER A 8 7.67 2.65 -10.01
C SER A 8 8.68 3.07 -11.09
N ILE A 9 8.43 2.75 -12.36
CA ILE A 9 9.25 3.23 -13.48
C ILE A 9 9.25 4.76 -13.53
N VAL A 10 8.06 5.37 -13.42
CA VAL A 10 7.93 6.84 -13.41
C VAL A 10 8.70 7.44 -12.22
N ALA A 11 8.63 6.82 -11.05
CA ALA A 11 9.38 7.27 -9.87
C ALA A 11 10.91 7.18 -10.04
N VAL A 12 11.40 6.15 -10.76
CA VAL A 12 12.83 6.02 -11.11
C VAL A 12 13.26 7.09 -12.11
N ILE A 13 12.45 7.36 -13.14
CA ILE A 13 12.74 8.42 -14.13
C ILE A 13 12.85 9.79 -13.46
N TRP A 14 12.02 10.04 -12.44
CA TRP A 14 12.05 11.28 -11.66
C TRP A 14 13.19 11.35 -10.63
N GLY A 15 14.02 10.31 -10.53
CA GLY A 15 15.12 10.24 -9.57
C GLY A 15 14.68 10.01 -8.12
N LEU A 16 13.43 9.64 -7.89
CA LEU A 16 12.89 9.40 -6.54
C LEU A 16 13.30 8.01 -6.00
N TYR A 17 13.55 7.05 -6.90
CA TYR A 17 13.99 5.69 -6.57
C TYR A 17 15.21 5.28 -7.39
N SER A 18 16.12 4.53 -6.77
CA SER A 18 17.18 3.81 -7.49
C SER A 18 16.61 2.53 -8.13
N VAL A 19 17.17 2.15 -9.29
CA VAL A 19 16.83 0.90 -9.99
C VAL A 19 17.05 -0.32 -9.09
N GLY A 20 18.09 -0.30 -8.24
CA GLY A 20 18.36 -1.38 -7.28
C GLY A 20 17.26 -1.54 -6.25
N HIS A 21 16.70 -0.44 -5.75
CA HIS A 21 15.58 -0.47 -4.81
C HIS A 21 14.31 -0.97 -5.51
N LEU A 22 14.03 -0.59 -6.76
CA LEU A 22 12.87 -1.09 -7.49
C LEU A 22 12.82 -2.63 -7.54
N LEU A 23 13.97 -3.28 -7.75
CA LEU A 23 14.06 -4.73 -7.81
C LEU A 23 13.79 -5.39 -6.45
N ILE A 24 14.30 -4.79 -5.37
CA ILE A 24 14.10 -5.26 -3.99
C ILE A 24 12.64 -5.11 -3.54
N PHE A 25 11.94 -4.06 -3.99
CA PHE A 25 10.56 -3.77 -3.60
C PHE A 25 9.51 -4.36 -4.55
N LEU A 26 9.92 -4.96 -5.67
CA LEU A 26 9.03 -5.69 -6.58
C LEU A 26 8.18 -6.78 -5.86
N PRO A 27 8.74 -7.61 -4.95
CA PRO A 27 7.94 -8.57 -4.19
C PRO A 27 6.86 -7.90 -3.34
N VAL A 28 7.12 -6.72 -2.76
CA VAL A 28 6.13 -5.95 -1.99
C VAL A 28 4.97 -5.52 -2.89
N ILE A 29 5.25 -5.07 -4.11
CA ILE A 29 4.21 -4.70 -5.10
C ILE A 29 3.36 -5.91 -5.47
N ILE A 30 3.98 -7.08 -5.66
CA ILE A 30 3.28 -8.33 -5.98
C ILE A 30 2.39 -8.76 -4.82
N LEU A 31 2.95 -8.87 -3.62
CA LEU A 31 2.23 -9.28 -2.41
C LEU A 31 1.10 -8.31 -2.07
N GLY A 32 1.34 -7.01 -2.13
CA GLY A 32 0.30 -5.99 -1.93
C GLY A 32 -0.81 -6.13 -2.97
N SER A 33 -0.46 -6.32 -4.25
CA SER A 33 -1.46 -6.55 -5.30
C SER A 33 -2.27 -7.83 -5.09
N MET A 34 -1.62 -8.92 -4.66
CA MET A 34 -2.29 -10.19 -4.38
C MET A 34 -3.24 -10.05 -3.19
N LEU A 35 -2.82 -9.38 -2.12
CA LEU A 35 -3.65 -9.11 -0.95
C LEU A 35 -4.95 -8.41 -1.34
N PHE A 36 -4.86 -7.30 -2.08
CA PHE A 36 -6.04 -6.57 -2.54
C PHE A 36 -6.85 -7.34 -3.60
N GLY A 37 -6.18 -8.16 -4.43
CA GLY A 37 -6.86 -9.06 -5.37
C GLY A 37 -7.72 -10.11 -4.66
N VAL A 38 -7.18 -10.74 -3.62
CA VAL A 38 -7.91 -11.71 -2.78
C VAL A 38 -9.05 -11.01 -2.04
N MET A 39 -8.83 -9.83 -1.46
CA MET A 39 -9.91 -9.06 -0.83
C MET A 39 -11.02 -8.71 -1.83
N GLY A 40 -10.67 -8.31 -3.06
CA GLY A 40 -11.63 -8.04 -4.12
C GLY A 40 -12.44 -9.28 -4.51
N MET A 41 -11.78 -10.43 -4.65
CA MET A 41 -12.45 -11.71 -4.94
C MET A 41 -13.35 -12.17 -3.79
N LEU A 42 -12.91 -12.00 -2.54
CA LEU A 42 -13.73 -12.29 -1.37
C LEU A 42 -15.00 -11.44 -1.37
N MET A 43 -14.88 -10.13 -1.59
CA MET A 43 -16.04 -9.25 -1.67
C MET A 43 -16.97 -9.63 -2.84
N ALA A 44 -16.42 -9.89 -4.03
CA ALA A 44 -17.20 -10.34 -5.18
C ALA A 44 -17.95 -11.64 -4.92
N GLY A 45 -17.37 -12.57 -4.15
CA GLY A 45 -18.04 -13.82 -3.75
C GLY A 45 -19.13 -13.64 -2.68
N THR A 46 -19.10 -12.56 -1.89
CA THR A 46 -20.14 -12.29 -0.88
C THR A 46 -21.38 -11.58 -1.44
N VAL A 47 -21.22 -10.89 -2.56
CA VAL A 47 -22.24 -10.01 -3.15
C VAL A 47 -23.20 -10.81 -4.03
N ARG A 48 -24.52 -10.58 -3.89
CA ARG A 48 -25.57 -11.27 -4.67
C ARG A 48 -25.98 -10.52 -5.94
N THR A 49 -25.88 -9.18 -5.93
CA THR A 49 -26.23 -8.32 -7.05
C THR A 49 -25.13 -7.30 -7.31
N ILE A 50 -24.89 -6.92 -8.57
CA ILE A 50 -23.80 -6.00 -8.95
C ILE A 50 -23.88 -4.67 -8.19
N ASP A 51 -25.09 -4.17 -7.92
CA ASP A 51 -25.27 -2.90 -7.17
C ASP A 51 -24.72 -2.95 -5.74
N GLN A 52 -24.67 -4.14 -5.13
CA GLN A 52 -24.15 -4.32 -3.77
C GLN A 52 -22.62 -4.22 -3.72
N ILE A 53 -21.90 -4.24 -4.84
CA ILE A 53 -20.43 -4.05 -4.89
C ILE A 53 -20.04 -2.65 -4.38
N ASN A 54 -20.93 -1.67 -4.53
CA ASN A 54 -20.68 -0.30 -4.07
C ASN A 54 -20.57 -0.23 -2.53
N VAL A 55 -21.29 -1.08 -1.80
CA VAL A 55 -21.31 -1.07 -0.33
C VAL A 55 -19.91 -1.30 0.26
N PRO A 56 -19.18 -2.39 -0.05
CA PRO A 56 -17.83 -2.58 0.46
C PRO A 56 -16.82 -1.54 -0.08
N ILE A 57 -17.02 -0.99 -1.28
CA ILE A 57 -16.17 0.07 -1.80
C ILE A 57 -16.28 1.33 -0.92
N PHE A 58 -17.50 1.80 -0.67
CA PHE A 58 -17.74 2.98 0.16
C PHE A 58 -17.36 2.74 1.63
N LEU A 59 -17.62 1.55 2.14
CA LEU A 59 -17.41 1.22 3.55
C LEU A 59 -15.96 0.90 3.91
N PHE A 60 -15.19 0.27 3.01
CA PHE A 60 -13.83 -0.16 3.28
C PHE A 60 -12.79 0.57 2.43
N ILE A 61 -12.96 0.60 1.11
CA ILE A 61 -11.93 1.10 0.20
C ILE A 61 -11.71 2.61 0.38
N ILE A 62 -12.77 3.41 0.43
CA ILE A 62 -12.67 4.86 0.63
C ILE A 62 -12.03 5.23 1.98
N PRO A 63 -12.50 4.73 3.14
CA PRO A 63 -11.84 5.03 4.40
C PRO A 63 -10.41 4.51 4.43
N MET A 64 -10.12 3.39 3.78
CA MET A 64 -8.74 2.91 3.66
C MET A 64 -7.84 3.90 2.93
N PHE A 65 -8.29 4.46 1.80
CA PHE A 65 -7.50 5.46 1.07
C PHE A 65 -7.29 6.75 1.87
N THR A 66 -8.31 7.22 2.60
CA THR A 66 -8.21 8.46 3.37
C THR A 66 -7.33 8.31 4.61
N LEU A 67 -7.44 7.18 5.32
CA LEU A 67 -6.70 6.90 6.55
C LEU A 67 -5.33 6.26 6.31
N GLY A 68 -5.13 5.59 5.18
CA GLY A 68 -3.93 4.80 4.85
C GLY A 68 -2.64 5.60 4.65
N GLY A 69 -2.66 6.92 4.89
CA GLY A 69 -1.46 7.75 4.79
C GLY A 69 -1.09 8.19 3.37
N THR A 70 -1.91 7.87 2.36
CA THR A 70 -1.64 8.26 0.97
C THR A 70 -1.98 9.72 0.71
N TYR A 71 -3.14 10.20 1.18
CA TYR A 71 -3.59 11.58 0.98
C TYR A 71 -3.26 12.50 2.17
N PHE A 72 -3.41 11.99 3.41
CA PHE A 72 -3.16 12.75 4.63
C PHE A 72 -2.03 12.11 5.46
N PRO A 73 -1.11 12.89 6.04
CA PRO A 73 -0.11 12.35 6.95
C PRO A 73 -0.77 11.68 8.17
N ARG A 74 -0.34 10.48 8.53
CA ARG A 74 -0.90 9.77 9.70
C ARG A 74 -0.50 10.42 11.03
N SER A 75 0.56 11.22 11.06
CA SER A 75 1.00 11.98 12.24
C SER A 75 0.03 13.07 12.67
N THR A 76 -0.86 13.52 11.78
CA THR A 76 -1.87 14.56 12.08
C THR A 76 -3.23 13.96 12.44
N LEU A 77 -3.36 12.63 12.47
CA LEU A 77 -4.62 11.97 12.82
C LEU A 77 -4.84 11.95 14.34
N PRO A 78 -6.11 12.03 14.80
CA PRO A 78 -6.43 11.82 16.20
C PRO A 78 -5.95 10.45 16.71
N PRO A 79 -5.63 10.29 18.01
CA PRO A 79 -5.03 9.07 18.56
C PRO A 79 -5.82 7.79 18.26
N LEU A 80 -7.15 7.85 18.33
CA LEU A 80 -8.05 6.74 17.99
C LEU A 80 -7.92 6.30 16.53
N LEU A 81 -7.92 7.26 15.59
CA LEU A 81 -7.80 6.97 14.17
C LEU A 81 -6.40 6.44 13.84
N GLY A 82 -5.36 7.01 14.48
CA GLY A 82 -3.98 6.54 14.35
C GLY A 82 -3.83 5.05 14.65
N GLN A 83 -4.44 4.57 15.76
CA GLN A 83 -4.42 3.15 16.11
C GLN A 83 -5.12 2.29 15.05
N ILE A 84 -6.30 2.71 14.57
CA ILE A 84 -7.05 2.00 13.53
C ILE A 84 -6.21 1.89 12.25
N THR A 85 -5.50 2.95 11.88
CA THR A 85 -4.68 2.95 10.65
C THR A 85 -3.61 1.86 10.64
N GLY A 86 -3.10 1.44 11.81
CA GLY A 86 -2.11 0.37 11.91
C GLY A 86 -2.65 -1.01 11.51
N TRP A 87 -3.97 -1.21 11.56
CA TRP A 87 -4.63 -2.46 11.19
C TRP A 87 -5.03 -2.52 9.71
N LEU A 88 -5.01 -1.38 9.02
CA LEU A 88 -5.40 -1.31 7.62
C LEU A 88 -4.30 -1.90 6.73
N PRO A 89 -4.60 -2.91 5.89
CA PRO A 89 -3.57 -3.51 5.04
C PRO A 89 -2.94 -2.51 4.06
N LEU A 90 -3.67 -1.46 3.66
CA LEU A 90 -3.12 -0.40 2.81
C LEU A 90 -2.03 0.39 3.51
N SER A 91 -2.18 0.68 4.79
CA SER A 91 -1.20 1.44 5.57
C SER A 91 0.15 0.73 5.59
N SER A 92 0.16 -0.57 5.88
CA SER A 92 1.38 -1.37 5.94
C SER A 92 2.07 -1.45 4.57
N VAL A 93 1.31 -1.60 3.49
CA VAL A 93 1.86 -1.60 2.12
C VAL A 93 2.46 -0.24 1.76
N VAL A 94 1.79 0.86 2.10
CA VAL A 94 2.29 2.22 1.86
C VAL A 94 3.59 2.48 2.62
N ASP A 95 3.68 2.02 3.86
CA ASP A 95 4.87 2.18 4.70
C ASP A 95 6.07 1.41 4.15
N LEU A 96 5.85 0.15 3.77
CA LEU A 96 6.89 -0.66 3.13
C LEU A 96 7.37 -0.01 1.84
N LEU A 97 6.44 0.43 0.99
CA LEU A 97 6.80 1.08 -0.27
C LEU A 97 7.55 2.38 -0.05
N ARG A 98 7.24 3.17 0.98
CA ARG A 98 7.93 4.45 1.30
C ARG A 98 9.25 4.29 2.04
N SER A 99 9.49 3.16 2.69
CA SER A 99 10.72 2.91 3.46
C SER A 99 12.01 3.30 2.71
N PRO A 100 12.17 3.09 1.38
CA PRO A 100 13.41 3.43 0.68
C PRO A 100 13.72 4.92 0.58
N LEU A 101 12.74 5.77 0.83
CA LEU A 101 12.91 7.24 0.82
C LEU A 101 13.52 7.74 2.13
N GLY A 102 13.40 6.97 3.22
CA GLY A 102 13.92 7.32 4.54
C GLY A 102 15.09 6.45 5.02
N LEU A 103 15.39 5.37 4.29
CA LEU A 103 16.41 4.39 4.69
C LEU A 103 17.79 4.70 4.07
N PRO A 104 18.89 4.47 4.81
CA PRO A 104 20.23 4.50 4.26
C PRO A 104 20.38 3.48 3.12
N SER A 105 21.25 3.77 2.16
CA SER A 105 21.50 2.95 0.96
C SER A 105 21.85 1.48 1.24
N PHE A 106 22.28 1.16 2.47
CA PHE A 106 22.69 -0.18 2.91
C PHE A 106 21.82 -0.77 4.02
N TRP A 107 20.55 -0.37 4.14
CA TRP A 107 19.67 -0.88 5.20
C TRP A 107 19.55 -2.41 5.27
N PHE A 108 19.73 -3.10 4.13
CA PHE A 108 19.72 -4.56 4.09
C PHE A 108 20.81 -5.23 4.96
N LEU A 109 21.90 -4.51 5.29
CA LEU A 109 22.92 -5.00 6.22
C LEU A 109 22.40 -5.06 7.66
N GLU A 110 21.39 -4.25 8.01
CA GLU A 110 20.78 -4.27 9.34
C GLU A 110 19.92 -5.51 9.59
N LEU A 111 19.56 -6.26 8.53
CA LEU A 111 18.85 -7.54 8.65
C LEU A 111 19.79 -8.71 8.96
N MET A 112 21.12 -8.48 8.93
CA MET A 112 22.13 -9.52 9.14
C MET A 112 22.61 -9.63 10.60
N TRP A 113 22.15 -8.76 11.50
CA TRP A 113 22.44 -8.76 12.93
C TRP A 113 21.16 -8.69 13.77
#